data_AF-A0A2A5F8U8-F1
#
_entry.id   AF-A0A2A5F8U8-F1
#
_cell.length_a   1.000
_cell.length_b   1.000
_cell.length_c   1.000
_cell.angle_alpha   90.00
_cell.angle_beta   90.00
_cell.angle_gamma   90.00
#
_symmetry.space_group_name_H-M   'P 1'
#
loop_
_entity.id
_entity.type
_entity.pdbx_description
1 polymer ?
#
loop_
_entity_poly.entity_id
_entity_poly.type
_entity_poly.pdbx_seq_one_letter_code
_entity_poly.pdbx_strand_id
1 'polypeptide(L)'
;MVNPYRGEAELVIGGVAYVMRLPLGVLAELEAEMKADSLMDMVQRFEAGGFSARDLISLLKAGLRGGGNEVTLDVDGGPIVAAQAAAKLLAVTFAVPE
;
A
#
# COMPACT_ATOMS: atom_id res chain seq x y z
N MET A 1 15.79 6.89 -0.75
CA MET A 1 16.01 5.51 -1.24
C MET A 1 15.16 4.60 -0.37
N VAL A 2 14.31 3.77 -0.96
CA VAL A 2 13.44 2.83 -0.23
C VAL A 2 14.25 1.67 0.36
N ASN A 3 13.89 1.23 1.57
CA ASN A 3 14.46 0.05 2.21
C ASN A 3 13.41 -1.07 2.38
N PRO A 4 13.41 -2.09 1.50
CA PRO A 4 12.47 -3.21 1.58
C PRO A 4 12.52 -3.94 2.93
N TYR A 5 13.69 -4.06 3.57
CA TYR A 5 13.82 -4.71 4.89
C TYR A 5 13.13 -3.93 6.03
N ARG A 6 12.72 -2.67 5.79
CA ARG A 6 11.88 -1.88 6.71
C ARG A 6 10.39 -1.92 6.34
N GLY A 7 10.03 -2.68 5.32
CA GLY A 7 8.69 -2.69 4.73
C GLY A 7 8.39 -1.44 3.90
N GLU A 8 9.41 -0.86 3.26
CA GLU A 8 9.23 0.33 2.43
C GLU A 8 9.09 -0.03 0.95
N ALA A 9 8.11 0.59 0.29
CA ALA A 9 7.91 0.52 -1.15
C ALA A 9 7.89 1.93 -1.76
N GLU A 10 8.06 2.01 -3.07
CA GLU A 10 8.06 3.28 -3.80
C GLU A 10 6.75 3.44 -4.58
N LEU A 11 6.22 4.66 -4.59
CA LEU A 11 5.15 5.08 -5.48
C LEU A 11 5.54 6.39 -6.16
N VAL A 12 5.42 6.46 -7.49
CA VAL A 12 5.69 7.67 -8.27
C VAL A 12 4.37 8.39 -8.54
N ILE A 13 4.31 9.68 -8.20
CA ILE A 13 3.17 10.57 -8.43
C ILE A 13 3.71 11.88 -9.01
N GLY A 14 3.26 12.27 -10.20
CA GLY A 14 3.72 13.47 -10.89
C GLY A 14 5.23 13.48 -11.12
N GLY A 15 5.83 12.32 -11.40
CA GLY A 15 7.27 12.14 -11.54
C GLY A 15 8.09 12.23 -10.24
N VAL A 16 7.46 12.38 -9.08
CA VAL A 16 8.13 12.39 -7.77
C VAL A 16 7.97 11.02 -7.11
N ALA A 17 9.09 10.43 -6.66
CA ALA A 17 9.10 9.17 -5.93
C ALA A 17 8.82 9.40 -4.44
N TYR A 18 7.76 8.77 -3.92
CA TYR A 18 7.38 8.78 -2.52
C TYR A 18 7.62 7.42 -1.87
N VAL A 19 8.04 7.45 -0.62
CA VAL A 19 8.18 6.25 0.21
C VAL A 19 6.82 5.90 0.82
N MET A 20 6.40 4.65 0.66
CA MET A 20 5.25 4.08 1.34
C MET A 20 5.70 3.08 2.39
N ARG A 21 4.97 3.01 3.51
CA ARG A 21 5.19 2.03 4.57
C ARG A 21 3.90 1.78 5.34
N LEU A 22 3.71 0.56 5.85
CA LEU A 22 2.57 0.18 6.69
C LEU A 22 3.04 -0.20 8.10
N PRO A 23 3.34 0.78 8.98
CA PRO A 23 3.61 0.48 10.39
C PRO A 23 2.35 -0.08 11.07
N LEU A 24 2.53 -0.80 12.18
CA LEU A 24 1.44 -1.51 12.87
C LEU A 24 0.21 -0.63 13.17
N GLY A 25 0.39 0.62 13.59
CA GLY A 25 -0.73 1.54 13.83
C GLY A 25 -1.53 1.86 12.57
N VAL A 26 -0.85 2.04 11.44
CA VAL A 26 -1.50 2.29 10.13
C VAL A 26 -2.18 1.03 9.61
N LEU A 27 -1.62 -0.15 9.86
CA LEU A 27 -2.27 -1.43 9.52
C LEU A 27 -3.59 -1.60 10.27
N ALA A 28 -3.63 -1.28 11.56
CA ALA A 28 -4.84 -1.37 12.36
C ALA A 28 -5.95 -0.41 11.85
N GLU A 29 -5.57 0.82 11.47
CA GLU A 29 -6.50 1.76 10.87
C GLU A 29 -7.01 1.29 9.51
N LEU A 30 -6.12 0.76 8.67
CA LEU A 30 -6.46 0.27 7.34
C LEU A 30 -7.41 -0.94 7.40
N GLU A 31 -7.18 -1.88 8.31
CA GLU A 31 -8.06 -3.03 8.53
C GLU A 31 -9.50 -2.58 8.85
N ALA A 32 -9.64 -1.58 9.73
CA ALA A 32 -10.93 -0.99 10.08
C ALA A 32 -11.58 -0.25 8.89
N GLU A 33 -10.80 0.54 8.13
CA GLU A 33 -11.29 1.26 6.95
C GLU A 33 -11.79 0.31 5.84
N MET A 34 -11.06 -0.79 5.63
CA MET A 34 -11.36 -1.79 4.61
C MET A 34 -12.42 -2.80 5.05
N LYS A 35 -12.84 -2.77 6.32
CA LYS A 35 -13.78 -3.75 6.91
C LYS A 35 -13.31 -5.18 6.64
N ALA A 36 -12.01 -5.42 6.83
CA ALA A 36 -11.44 -6.75 6.80
C ALA A 36 -11.60 -7.41 8.17
N ASP A 37 -11.84 -8.70 8.20
CA ASP A 37 -11.97 -9.43 9.47
C ASP A 37 -10.60 -9.71 10.11
N SER A 38 -9.55 -9.64 9.31
CA SER A 38 -8.15 -9.73 9.74
C SER A 38 -7.20 -9.19 8.67
N LEU A 39 -5.94 -8.90 9.05
CA LEU A 39 -4.87 -8.58 8.12
C LEU A 39 -4.67 -9.67 7.05
N MET A 40 -4.86 -10.94 7.39
CA MET A 40 -4.72 -12.03 6.43
C MET A 40 -5.85 -12.02 5.38
N ASP A 41 -7.09 -11.76 5.80
CA ASP A 41 -8.23 -11.59 4.90
C ASP A 41 -7.99 -10.40 3.95
N MET A 42 -7.47 -9.29 4.47
CA MET A 42 -7.07 -8.14 3.64
C MET A 42 -6.04 -8.54 2.57
N VAL A 43 -4.95 -9.23 2.95
CA VAL A 43 -3.92 -9.67 2.00
C VAL A 43 -4.49 -10.62 0.95
N GLN A 44 -5.28 -11.62 1.35
CA GLN A 44 -5.90 -12.58 0.45
C GLN A 44 -6.82 -11.92 -0.58
N ARG A 45 -7.61 -10.91 -0.16
CA ARG A 45 -8.45 -10.13 -1.08
C ARG A 45 -7.62 -9.44 -2.17
N PHE A 46 -6.46 -8.91 -1.83
CA PHE A 46 -5.55 -8.29 -2.81
C PHE A 46 -4.92 -9.32 -3.75
N GLU A 47 -4.42 -10.44 -3.22
CA GLU A 47 -3.82 -11.51 -4.03
C GLU A 47 -4.82 -12.16 -4.99
N ALA A 48 -6.06 -12.34 -4.55
CA ALA A 48 -7.14 -12.90 -5.37
C ALA A 48 -7.72 -11.90 -6.39
N GLY A 49 -7.26 -10.64 -6.39
CA GLY A 49 -7.82 -9.58 -7.23
C GLY A 49 -9.25 -9.16 -6.86
N GLY A 50 -9.72 -9.52 -5.66
CA GLY A 50 -11.06 -9.23 -5.15
C GLY A 50 -11.21 -7.85 -4.51
N PHE A 51 -10.29 -6.92 -4.78
CA PHE A 51 -10.28 -5.57 -4.21
C PHE A 51 -10.98 -4.57 -5.12
N SER A 52 -11.66 -3.59 -4.52
CA SER A 52 -12.28 -2.48 -5.25
C SER A 52 -11.28 -1.33 -5.49
N ALA A 53 -11.62 -0.41 -6.39
CA ALA A 53 -10.84 0.83 -6.54
C ALA A 53 -10.75 1.64 -5.24
N ARG A 54 -11.75 1.55 -4.36
CA ARG A 54 -11.73 2.18 -3.04
C ARG A 54 -10.67 1.55 -2.15
N ASP A 55 -10.62 0.23 -2.11
CA ASP A 55 -9.64 -0.53 -1.33
C ASP A 55 -8.21 -0.22 -1.77
N LEU A 56 -7.99 -0.16 -3.09
CA LEU A 56 -6.71 0.23 -3.66
C LEU A 56 -6.30 1.64 -3.21
N ILE A 57 -7.21 2.62 -3.30
CA ILE A 57 -6.94 3.99 -2.87
C ILE A 57 -6.67 4.05 -1.37
N SER A 58 -7.46 3.37 -0.53
CA SER A 58 -7.27 3.32 0.92
C SER A 58 -5.90 2.76 1.28
N LEU A 59 -5.49 1.64 0.67
CA LEU A 59 -4.18 1.04 0.89
C LEU A 59 -3.03 1.98 0.51
N LEU A 60 -3.11 2.63 -0.66
CA LEU A 60 -2.07 3.56 -1.10
C LEU A 60 -1.99 4.80 -0.20
N LYS A 61 -3.13 5.36 0.23
CA LYS A 61 -3.16 6.47 1.19
C LYS A 61 -2.54 6.08 2.53
N ALA A 62 -2.92 4.90 3.05
CA ALA A 62 -2.35 4.37 4.27
C ALA A 62 -0.83 4.20 4.14
N GLY A 63 -0.36 3.63 3.02
CA GLY A 63 1.05 3.48 2.72
C GLY A 63 1.81 4.80 2.69
N LEU A 64 1.30 5.81 1.97
CA LEU A 64 1.89 7.14 1.91
C LEU A 64 1.94 7.81 3.29
N ARG A 65 0.84 7.77 4.04
CA ARG A 65 0.76 8.30 5.42
C ARG A 65 1.78 7.63 6.33
N GLY A 66 1.90 6.30 6.28
CA GLY A 66 2.88 5.55 7.07
C GLY A 66 4.33 5.79 6.64
N GLY A 67 4.55 6.24 5.41
CA GLY A 67 5.82 6.77 4.90
C GLY A 67 6.06 8.25 5.20
N GLY A 68 5.15 8.93 5.89
CA GLY A 68 5.24 10.34 6.23
C GLY A 68 4.87 11.30 5.09
N ASN A 69 4.15 10.83 4.08
CA ASN A 69 3.75 11.61 2.91
C ASN A 69 2.24 11.87 2.90
N GLU A 70 1.85 13.13 2.76
CA GLU A 70 0.47 13.55 2.58
C GLU A 70 0.34 14.22 1.21
N VAL A 71 -0.05 13.41 0.22
CA VAL A 71 -0.12 13.85 -1.18
C VAL A 71 -1.41 13.37 -1.83
N THR A 72 -1.88 14.12 -2.83
CA THR A 72 -3.01 13.68 -3.66
C THR A 72 -2.57 12.48 -4.50
N LEU A 73 -3.36 11.41 -4.43
CA LEU A 73 -3.14 10.23 -5.27
C LEU A 73 -3.58 10.50 -6.70
N ASP A 74 -2.59 10.87 -7.52
CA ASP A 74 -2.69 10.94 -8.97
C ASP A 74 -1.56 10.10 -9.57
N VAL A 75 -1.75 8.78 -9.56
CA VAL A 75 -0.70 7.81 -9.92
C VAL A 75 -0.52 7.80 -11.44
N ASP A 76 0.67 8.16 -11.87
CA ASP A 76 1.07 8.08 -13.28
C ASP A 76 0.98 6.61 -13.76
N GLY A 77 0.47 6.40 -14.98
CA GLY A 77 0.28 5.06 -15.54
C GLY A 77 -0.99 4.33 -15.06
N GLY A 78 -1.84 5.01 -14.28
CA GLY A 78 -3.21 4.59 -14.02
C GLY A 78 -3.36 3.38 -13.07
N PRO A 79 -4.51 2.68 -13.12
CA PRO A 79 -4.90 1.72 -12.09
C PRO A 79 -3.98 0.49 -12.01
N ILE A 80 -3.32 0.10 -13.10
CA ILE A 80 -2.40 -1.04 -13.12
C ILE A 80 -1.14 -0.73 -12.32
N VAL A 81 -0.54 0.44 -12.52
CA VAL A 81 0.65 0.87 -11.78
C VAL A 81 0.33 1.05 -10.30
N ALA A 82 -0.84 1.64 -10.00
CA ALA A 82 -1.34 1.75 -8.64
C ALA A 82 -1.47 0.37 -7.96
N ALA A 83 -2.06 -0.62 -8.65
CA ALA A 83 -2.20 -1.98 -8.13
C ALA A 83 -0.85 -2.68 -7.92
N GLN A 84 0.11 -2.49 -8.83
CA GLN A 84 1.46 -3.04 -8.68
C GLN A 84 2.20 -2.44 -7.48
N ALA A 85 2.08 -1.13 -7.26
CA ALA A 85 2.68 -0.45 -6.11
C ALA A 85 2.06 -0.94 -4.79
N ALA A 86 0.73 -1.10 -4.76
CA ALA A 86 0.00 -1.68 -3.64
C ALA A 86 0.45 -3.12 -3.33
N ALA A 87 0.52 -3.98 -4.34
CA ALA A 87 0.97 -5.36 -4.20
C ALA A 87 2.43 -5.41 -3.67
N LYS A 88 3.30 -4.56 -4.20
CA LYS A 88 4.69 -4.45 -3.72
C LYS A 88 4.76 -4.01 -2.26
N LEU A 89 3.94 -3.03 -1.85
CA LEU A 89 3.86 -2.57 -0.47
C LEU A 89 3.42 -3.69 0.47
N LEU A 90 2.38 -4.45 0.11
CA LEU A 90 1.95 -5.61 0.91
C LEU A 90 3.04 -6.68 1.00
N ALA A 91 3.69 -7.00 -0.12
CA ALA A 91 4.77 -7.99 -0.15
C ALA A 91 5.90 -7.62 0.82
N VAL A 92 6.42 -6.39 0.77
CA VAL A 92 7.49 -5.96 1.69
C VAL A 92 7.03 -5.78 3.14
N THR A 93 5.72 -5.62 3.38
CA THR A 93 5.15 -5.48 4.72
C THR A 93 5.02 -6.83 5.42
N PHE A 94 4.61 -7.88 4.70
CA PHE A 94 4.28 -9.18 5.27
C PHE A 94 5.30 -10.29 4.98
N ALA A 95 6.22 -10.09 4.04
CA ALA A 95 7.30 -11.01 3.74
C ALA A 95 8.66 -10.35 3.98
N VAL A 96 9.65 -11.17 4.34
CA VAL A 96 11.05 -10.75 4.33
C VAL A 96 11.50 -10.71 2.86
N PRO A 97 11.98 -9.57 2.34
CA PRO A 97 12.56 -9.52 0.99
C PRO A 97 13.77 -10.45 0.89
N GLU A 98 13.86 -11.28 -0.15
CA GLU A 98 15.05 -12.07 -0.47
C GLU A 98 16.22 -11.19 -0.94
#